data_AF-A0A1F4Q895-F1
#
_entry.id   AF-A0A1F4Q895-F1
#
_cell.length_a   1.000
_cell.length_b   1.000
_cell.length_c   1.000
_cell.angle_alpha   90.00
_cell.angle_beta   90.00
_cell.angle_gamma   90.00
#
_symmetry.space_group_name_H-M   'P 1'
#
loop_
_entity.id
_entity.type
_entity.pdbx_description
1 polymer ?
#
loop_
_entity_poly.entity_id
_entity_poly.type
_entity_poly.pdbx_seq_one_letter_code
_entity_poly.pdbx_strand_id
1 'polypeptide(L)' 'MGTRRTTLTTIRLDLRLADRAKRALGAKSRTEAVHRALEEVVHLDHFKRVMLKYGGKLKFEGYID' A
#
# COMPACT_ATOMS: atom_id res chain seq x y z
N MET A 1 -4.88 8.31 17.04
CA MET A 1 -4.91 7.24 16.01
C MET A 1 -6.37 7.00 15.67
N GLY A 2 -6.84 7.49 14.51
CA GLY A 2 -8.27 7.54 14.19
C GLY A 2 -8.86 6.15 13.96
N THR A 3 -9.97 5.83 14.62
CA THR A 3 -10.74 4.60 14.41
C THR A 3 -11.18 4.50 12.95
N ARG A 4 -10.65 3.55 12.19
CA ARG A 4 -11.16 3.22 10.86
C ARG A 4 -12.55 2.59 11.02
N ARG A 5 -13.59 3.24 10.47
CA ARG A 5 -14.89 2.59 10.30
C ARG A 5 -14.74 1.51 9.25
N THR A 6 -14.76 0.25 9.68
CA THR A 6 -14.72 -0.91 8.80
C THR A 6 -16.12 -1.48 8.65
N THR A 7 -16.62 -1.50 7.42
CA THR A 7 -17.86 -2.20 7.07
C THR A 7 -17.49 -3.55 6.47
N LEU A 8 -18.02 -4.63 7.04
CA LEU A 8 -17.76 -5.98 6.52
C LEU A 8 -18.59 -6.20 5.27
N THR A 9 -17.92 -6.47 4.15
CA THR A 9 -18.55 -6.69 2.85
C THR A 9 -18.10 -8.04 2.30
N THR A 10 -19.03 -8.82 1.78
CA THR A 10 -18.73 -10.10 1.14
C THR A 10 -18.39 -9.87 -0.33
N ILE A 11 -17.19 -10.29 -0.75
CA ILE A 11 -16.74 -10.25 -2.15
C ILE A 11 -16.24 -11.63 -2.57
N ARG A 12 -16.32 -11.94 -3.88
CA ARG A 12 -15.67 -13.12 -4.45
C ARG A 12 -14.20 -12.81 -4.70
N LEU A 13 -13.31 -13.67 -4.24
CA LEU A 13 -11.85 -13.50 -4.33
C LEU A 13 -11.19 -14.85 -4.59
N ASP A 14 -10.10 -14.85 -5.36
CA ASP A 14 -9.22 -16.02 -5.45
C ASP A 14 -8.57 -16.30 -4.08
N LEU A 15 -8.97 -17.41 -3.46
CA LEU A 15 -8.49 -17.81 -2.14
C LEU A 15 -6.99 -18.14 -2.13
N ARG A 16 -6.44 -18.69 -3.22
CA ARG A 16 -5.01 -19.02 -3.31
C ARG A 16 -4.19 -17.75 -3.38
N LEU A 17 -4.66 -16.75 -4.13
CA LEU A 17 -4.01 -15.44 -4.16
C LEU A 17 -4.06 -14.76 -2.79
N ALA A 18 -5.21 -14.79 -2.11
CA ALA A 18 -5.36 -14.23 -0.78
C ALA A 18 -4.42 -14.88 0.26
N ASP A 19 -4.24 -16.20 0.19
CA ASP A 19 -3.31 -16.93 1.05
C ASP A 19 -1.84 -16.60 0.75
N ARG A 20 -1.49 -16.42 -0.53
CA ARG A 20 -0.16 -15.96 -0.92
C ARG A 20 0.11 -14.54 -0.43
N ALA A 21 -0.86 -13.62 -0.59
CA ALA A 21 -0.75 -12.25 -0.09
C ALA A 21 -0.59 -12.23 1.43
N LYS A 22 -1.36 -13.06 2.16
CA LYS A 22 -1.22 -13.20 3.61
C LYS A 22 0.21 -13.58 4.02
N ARG A 23 0.83 -14.55 3.32
CA ARG A 23 2.21 -14.98 3.59
C ARG A 23 3.23 -13.89 3.23
N ALA A 24 3.10 -13.29 2.05
CA ALA A 24 4.02 -12.26 1.56
C ALA A 24 4.03 -11.01 2.45
N LEU A 25 2.86 -10.61 2.96
CA LEU A 25 2.67 -9.42 3.79
C LEU A 25 2.80 -9.70 5.30
N GLY A 26 3.06 -10.96 5.70
CA GLY A 26 3.09 -11.37 7.11
C GLY A 26 1.79 -11.09 7.86
N ALA A 27 0.65 -11.08 7.17
CA ALA A 27 -0.64 -10.73 7.75
C ALA A 27 -1.25 -11.89 8.55
N LYS A 28 -2.05 -11.58 9.57
CA LYS A 28 -2.68 -12.58 10.45
C LYS A 28 -3.89 -13.23 9.79
N SER A 29 -4.59 -12.49 8.93
CA SER A 29 -5.79 -12.96 8.23
C SER A 29 -5.80 -12.58 6.75
N ARG A 30 -6.65 -13.25 5.96
CA ARG A 30 -6.89 -12.89 4.54
C ARG A 30 -7.45 -11.48 4.42
N THR A 31 -8.37 -11.09 5.31
CA THR A 31 -8.94 -9.74 5.35
C THR A 31 -7.87 -8.68 5.58
N GLU A 32 -6.98 -8.91 6.54
CA GLU A 32 -5.85 -8.00 6.80
C GLU A 32 -4.90 -7.93 5.60
N ALA A 33 -4.60 -9.06 4.97
CA ALA A 33 -3.76 -9.10 3.77
C ALA A 33 -4.36 -8.28 2.63
N VAL A 34 -5.66 -8.42 2.38
CA VAL A 34 -6.37 -7.65 1.34
C VAL A 34 -6.37 -6.15 1.67
N HIS A 35 -6.67 -5.79 2.93
CA HIS A 35 -6.67 -4.38 3.34
C HIS A 35 -5.30 -3.73 3.18
N ARG A 36 -4.22 -4.40 3.61
CA ARG A 36 -2.85 -3.91 3.45
C ARG A 36 -2.43 -3.83 1.98
N ALA A 37 -2.75 -4.83 1.17
CA ALA A 37 -2.42 -4.81 -0.26
C ALA A 37 -3.03 -3.61 -0.98
N LEU A 38 -4.28 -3.25 -0.64
CA LEU A 38 -4.93 -2.06 -1.20
C LEU A 38 -4.21 -0.76 -0.76
N GLU A 39 -3.80 -0.67 0.49
CA GLU A 39 -3.03 0.48 0.98
C GLU A 39 -1.67 0.62 0.28
N GLU A 40 -0.95 -0.48 0.12
CA GLU A 40 0.34 -0.48 -0.57
C GLU A 40 0.20 -0.04 -2.03
N VAL A 41 -0.84 -0.48 -2.74
CA VAL A 41 -1.11 -0.04 -4.12
C VAL A 41 -1.37 1.46 -4.18
N VAL A 42 -2.15 2.01 -3.26
CA VAL A 42 -2.44 3.46 -3.20
C VAL A 42 -1.19 4.25 -2.85
N HIS A 43 -0.39 3.81 -1.88
CA HIS A 43 0.86 4.45 -1.52
C HIS A 43 1.89 4.39 -2.66
N LEU A 44 1.95 3.27 -3.38
CA LEU A 44 2.82 3.12 -4.54
C LEU A 44 2.42 4.07 -5.68
N ASP A 45 1.12 4.23 -5.94
CA ASP A 45 0.64 5.23 -6.92
C ASP A 45 1.04 6.64 -6.50
N HIS A 46 0.83 6.99 -5.22
CA HIS A 46 1.24 8.29 -4.70
C HIS A 46 2.75 8.52 -4.85
N PHE A 47 3.57 7.54 -4.46
CA PHE A 47 5.02 7.58 -4.64
C PHE A 47 5.41 7.80 -6.10
N LYS A 48 4.82 7.04 -7.03
CA LYS A 48 5.07 7.20 -8.48
C LYS A 48 4.73 8.61 -8.95
N ARG A 49 3.62 9.19 -8.51
CA ARG A 49 3.25 10.58 -8.85
C ARG A 49 4.24 11.60 -8.31
N VAL A 50 4.67 11.44 -7.07
CA VAL A 50 5.69 12.30 -6.45
C VAL A 50 7.00 12.21 -7.23
N MET A 51 7.46 11.01 -7.55
CA MET A 51 8.68 10.78 -8.32
C MET A 51 8.58 11.33 -9.75
N LEU A 52 7.43 11.22 -10.42
CA LEU A 52 7.23 11.83 -11.74
C LEU A 52 7.29 13.37 -11.68
N LYS A 53 6.71 13.95 -10.64
CA LYS A 53 6.65 15.42 -10.49
C LYS A 53 8.02 16.00 -10.16
N TYR A 54 8.77 15.32 -9.30
CA TYR A 54 9.95 15.88 -8.63
C TYR A 54 11.25 15.09 -8.84
N GLY A 55 11.21 13.89 -9.39
CA GLY A 55 12.38 13.04 -9.63
C GLY A 55 13.44 13.76 -10.46
N GLY A 56 14.67 13.79 -9.96
CA GLY A 56 15.79 14.50 -10.59
C GLY A 56 15.75 16.04 -10.48
N LYS A 57 14.66 16.62 -9.96
CA LYS A 57 14.50 18.08 -9.76
C LYS A 57 14.73 18.51 -8.32
N LEU A 58 14.67 17.58 -7.37
CA LEU A 58 14.94 17.85 -5.96
C LEU A 58 16.45 17.86 -5.73
N LYS A 59 16.93 18.93 -5.11
CA LYS A 59 18.25 18.98 -4.48
C LYS A 59 18.05 18.77 -2.99
N PHE A 60 18.98 18.07 -2.34
CA PHE A 60 18.98 17.98 -0.88
C PHE A 60 19.23 19.38 -0.31
N GLU A 61 18.38 19.84 0.61
CA GLU A 61 18.62 21.09 1.34
C GLU A 61 19.97 20.98 2.06
N GLY A 62 20.96 21.74 1.59
CA GLY A 62 22.33 21.72 2.10
C GLY A 62 23.40 21.17 1.15
N TYR A 63 23.04 20.69 -0.05
CA TYR A 63 24.03 20.34 -1.07
C TYR A 63 24.56 21.61 -1.76
N ILE A 64 25.75 22.05 -1.38
CA ILE A 64 26.49 23.12 -2.03
C ILE A 64 27.34 22.46 -3.13
N ASP A 65 27.16 22.87 -4.39
CA ASP A 65 28.00 22.48 -5.53
C ASP A 65 29.49 22.85 -5.29
#